data_AF-K1YGY0-F1
#
_entry.id   AF-K1YGY0-F1
#
_cell.length_a   1.000
_cell.length_b   1.000
_cell.length_c   1.000
_cell.angle_alpha   90.00
_cell.angle_beta   90.00
_cell.angle_gamma   90.00
#
_symmetry.space_group_name_H-M   'P 1'
#
loop_
_entity.id
_entity.type
_entity.pdbx_description
1 polymer ?
#
loop_
_entity_poly.entity_id
_entity_poly.type
_entity_poly.pdbx_seq_one_letter_code
_entity_poly.pdbx_strand_id
1 'polypeptide(L)' 'MQNLKNHENTEKIIMPKQQNQTLRFHCMLCGKSSPQTICEHCSNMVRAEAVEKKRKIEKETK' A
#
# COMPACT_ATOMS: atom_id res chain seq x y z
N MET A 1 35.90 9.25 37.08
CA MET A 1 36.45 8.89 35.75
C MET A 1 35.66 7.71 35.22
N GLN A 2 35.26 7.79 33.95
CA GLN A 2 34.31 6.92 33.27
C GLN A 2 34.83 5.48 33.13
N ASN A 3 33.95 4.47 33.14
CA ASN A 3 33.92 3.48 32.06
C ASN A 3 32.68 2.58 32.09
N LEU A 4 31.77 3.03 31.24
CA LEU A 4 30.64 2.39 30.59
C LEU A 4 31.03 1.02 30.01
N LYS A 5 30.39 -0.07 30.45
CA LYS A 5 30.27 -1.29 29.65
C LYS A 5 28.79 -1.52 29.37
N ASN A 6 28.32 -0.84 28.33
CA ASN A 6 27.01 -1.07 27.75
C ASN A 6 27.01 -2.49 27.18
N HIS A 7 26.38 -3.41 27.91
CA HIS A 7 25.95 -4.66 27.31
C HIS A 7 24.74 -4.30 26.46
N GLU A 8 24.98 -4.11 25.17
CA GLU A 8 23.98 -3.92 24.13
C GLU A 8 23.08 -5.16 24.10
N ASN A 9 22.04 -5.10 24.93
CA ASN A 9 20.89 -5.98 24.90
C ASN A 9 20.11 -5.68 23.62
N THR A 10 20.64 -6.15 22.50
CA THR A 10 19.95 -6.14 21.21
C THR A 10 18.96 -7.28 21.27
N GLU A 11 17.87 -7.02 22.00
CA GLU A 11 16.64 -7.78 21.89
C GLU A 11 16.32 -7.84 20.40
N LYS A 12 16.63 -8.98 19.78
CA LYS A 12 16.12 -9.32 18.47
C LYS A 12 14.62 -9.28 18.66
N ILE A 13 14.01 -8.16 18.28
CA ILE A 13 12.57 -8.07 18.08
C ILE A 13 12.32 -9.03 16.92
N ILE A 14 12.11 -10.30 17.27
CA ILE A 14 11.51 -11.27 16.39
C ILE A 14 10.11 -10.70 16.18
N MET A 15 9.94 -9.90 15.12
CA MET A 15 8.61 -9.60 14.62
C MET A 15 7.94 -10.96 14.44
N PRO A 16 6.80 -11.21 15.11
CA PRO A 16 6.12 -12.47 14.91
C PRO A 16 5.80 -12.56 13.43
N LYS A 17 6.36 -13.57 12.75
CA LYS A 17 5.86 -14.04 11.45
C LYS A 17 4.40 -14.35 11.71
N GLN A 18 3.51 -13.42 11.35
CA GLN A 18 2.07 -13.63 11.45
C GLN A 18 1.74 -14.80 10.55
N GLN A 19 1.62 -15.95 11.19
CA GLN A 19 1.20 -17.19 10.59
C GLN A 19 -0.26 -17.00 10.16
N ASN A 20 -0.45 -16.94 8.85
CA ASN A 20 -1.54 -17.59 8.15
C ASN A 20 -2.97 -17.23 8.60
N GLN A 21 -3.28 -15.94 8.75
CA GLN A 21 -4.63 -15.51 8.39
C GLN A 21 -4.59 -15.20 6.91
N THR A 22 -5.30 -15.99 6.12
CA THR A 22 -5.75 -15.55 4.80
C THR A 22 -6.72 -14.39 5.03
N LEU A 23 -6.18 -13.22 5.39
CA LEU A 23 -6.87 -11.95 5.29
C LEU A 23 -7.35 -11.92 3.86
N ARG A 24 -8.64 -12.22 3.66
CA ARG A 24 -9.29 -12.07 2.37
C ARG A 24 -9.35 -10.57 2.15
N PHE A 25 -8.25 -10.03 1.65
CA PHE A 25 -8.18 -8.66 1.20
C PHE A 25 -9.13 -8.58 0.01
N HIS A 26 -10.09 -7.67 0.10
CA HIS A 26 -11.02 -7.37 -0.97
C HIS A 26 -10.70 -5.95 -1.44
N CYS A 27 -10.81 -5.72 -2.74
CA CYS A 27 -10.71 -4.40 -3.33
C CYS A 27 -11.79 -3.49 -2.72
N MET A 28 -11.41 -2.32 -2.20
CA MET A 28 -12.37 -1.38 -1.62
C MET A 28 -13.31 -0.75 -2.66
N LEU A 29 -12.97 -0.82 -3.95
CA LEU A 29 -13.79 -0.24 -5.03
C LEU A 29 -14.79 -1.23 -5.63
N CYS A 30 -14.43 -2.51 -5.74
CA CYS A 30 -15.27 -3.51 -6.41
C CYS A 30 -15.58 -4.76 -5.59
N GLY A 31 -15.07 -4.86 -4.36
CA GLY A 31 -15.32 -5.98 -3.45
C GLY A 31 -14.72 -7.32 -3.87
N LYS A 32 -14.01 -7.40 -5.00
CA LYS A 32 -13.36 -8.63 -5.46
C LYS A 32 -12.11 -8.94 -4.63
N SER A 33 -11.84 -10.22 -4.39
CA SER A 33 -10.61 -10.68 -3.74
C SER A 33 -9.38 -10.09 -4.45
N SER A 34 -8.51 -9.45 -3.70
CA SER A 34 -7.30 -8.83 -4.23
C SER A 34 -6.23 -8.78 -3.14
N PRO A 35 -4.95 -9.06 -3.44
CA PRO A 35 -3.88 -8.92 -2.45
C PRO A 35 -3.59 -7.46 -2.06
N GLN A 36 -4.25 -6.49 -2.71
CA GLN A 36 -4.05 -5.07 -2.54
C GLN A 36 -5.37 -4.39 -2.13
N THR A 37 -5.27 -3.22 -1.50
CA THR A 37 -6.42 -2.39 -1.09
C THR A 37 -7.32 -2.00 -2.29
N ILE A 38 -6.71 -1.75 -3.45
CA ILE A 38 -7.40 -1.51 -4.72
C ILE A 38 -6.83 -2.50 -5.73
N CYS A 39 -7.69 -3.28 -6.39
CA CYS A 39 -7.24 -4.23 -7.40
C CYS A 39 -6.70 -3.50 -8.64
N GLU A 40 -5.83 -4.20 -9.39
CA GLU A 40 -5.20 -3.65 -10.59
C GLU A 40 -6.22 -3.08 -11.59
N HIS A 41 -7.32 -3.80 -11.81
CA HIS A 41 -8.39 -3.34 -12.70
C HIS A 41 -8.96 -1.98 -12.28
N CYS A 42 -9.35 -1.84 -11.02
CA CYS A 42 -9.91 -0.58 -10.53
C CYS A 42 -8.86 0.55 -10.51
N SER A 43 -7.59 0.24 -10.22
CA SER A 43 -6.48 1.19 -10.31
C SER A 43 -6.32 1.74 -11.74
N ASN A 44 -6.39 0.86 -12.73
CA ASN A 44 -6.28 1.24 -14.14
C ASN A 44 -7.46 2.10 -14.61
N MET A 45 -8.69 1.80 -14.17
CA MET A 45 -9.86 2.63 -14.49
C MET A 45 -9.70 4.05 -13.95
N VAL A 46 -9.35 4.22 -12.67
CA VAL A 46 -9.16 5.54 -12.06
C VAL A 46 -8.09 6.34 -12.80
N ARG A 47 -6.98 5.69 -13.18
CA ARG A 47 -5.92 6.33 -13.98
C ARG A 47 -6.42 6.75 -15.36
N ALA A 48 -7.18 5.89 -16.04
CA ALA A 48 -7.75 6.19 -17.35
C ALA A 48 -8.71 7.38 -17.29
N GLU A 49 -9.61 7.42 -16.30
CA GLU A 49 -10.52 8.54 -16.06
C GLU A 49 -9.77 9.84 -15.79
N ALA A 50 -8.71 9.80 -14.98
CA ALA A 50 -7.88 10.97 -14.69
C ALA A 50 -7.19 11.51 -15.96
N VAL A 51 -6.66 10.61 -16.80
CA VAL A 51 -6.06 10.98 -18.09
C VAL A 51 -7.08 11.60 -19.03
N GLU A 52 -8.29 11.02 -19.11
CA GLU A 52 -9.36 11.56 -19.95
C GLU A 52 -9.80 12.96 -19.47
N LYS A 53 -10.00 13.13 -18.16
CA LYS A 53 -10.33 14.44 -17.57
C LYS A 53 -9.26 15.48 -17.87
N LYS A 54 -7.98 15.13 -17.70
CA LYS A 54 -6.86 16.02 -18.03
C LYS A 54 -6.92 16.45 -19.50
N ARG A 55 -7.14 15.50 -20.43
CA ARG A 55 -7.24 15.79 -21.86
C ARG A 55 -8.41 16.71 -22.21
N LYS A 56 -9.54 16.61 -21.51
CA LYS A 56 -10.69 17.51 -21.72
C LYS A 56 -10.35 18.93 -21.30
N ILE A 57 -9.80 19.10 -20.09
CA ILE A 57 -9.36 20.41 -19.57
C ILE A 57 -8.34 21.07 -20.52
N GLU A 58 -7.35 20.32 -20.99
CA GLU A 58 -6.34 20.83 -21.94
C GLU A 58 -6.93 21.27 -23.28
N LYS A 59 -8.02 20.63 -23.74
CA LYS A 59 -8.73 21.01 -24.98
C LYS A 59 -9.65 22.21 -24.77
N GLU A 60 -10.31 22.32 -23.63
CA GLU A 60 -11.22 23.43 -23.31
C GLU A 60 -10.48 24.74 -23.01
N THR A 61 -9.20 24.67 -22.64
CA THR A 61 -8.38 25.86 -22.32
C THR A 61 -7.69 26.45 -23.56
N LYS A 62 -7.87 25.87 -24.75
CA LYS A 62 -7.20 26.29 -25.99
C LYS A 62 -8.17 26.90 -26.99
#